data_AF-A0A2E7I2W8-F1
#
_entry.id   AF-A0A2E7I2W8-F1
#
_cell.length_a   1.000
_cell.length_b   1.000
_cell.length_c   1.000
_cell.angle_alpha   90.00
_cell.angle_beta   90.00
_cell.angle_gamma   90.00
#
_symmetry.space_group_name_H-M   'P 1'
#
loop_
_entity.id
_entity.type
_entity.pdbx_description
1 polymer ?
#
loop_
_entity_poly.entity_id
_entity_poly.type
_entity_poly.pdbx_seq_one_letter_code
_entity_poly.pdbx_strand_id
1 'polypeptide(L)'
;MSNLGQRSDLEEAARGQLGALFEAALGAVDPTRCVGPHLPIVMPRGRIVVAGAGKAAAAMAHGVEVEARATGWFERLEGMVITRYGHGVTCERITVAEAAHPVPDEAGL
;
A
#
# COMPACT_ATOMS: atom_id res chain seq x y z
N MET A 1 9.47 48.21 12.65
CA MET A 1 8.63 47.10 12.15
C MET A 1 9.32 45.81 12.57
N SER A 2 8.70 45.08 13.49
CA SER A 2 9.37 44.17 14.44
C SER A 2 9.78 42.82 13.85
N ASN A 3 11.03 42.43 14.12
CA ASN A 3 11.69 41.13 13.87
C ASN A 3 10.86 39.90 14.27
N LEU A 4 9.88 40.08 15.18
CA LEU A 4 8.98 39.02 15.63
C LEU A 4 7.99 38.53 14.56
N GLY A 5 7.43 39.45 13.75
CA GLY A 5 6.44 39.08 12.72
C GLY A 5 7.08 38.37 11.51
N GLN A 6 8.29 38.78 11.13
CA GLN A 6 9.02 38.08 10.07
C GLN A 6 9.48 36.67 10.49
N ARG A 7 9.70 36.43 11.79
CA ARG A 7 10.04 35.10 12.29
C ARG A 7 8.84 34.15 12.29
N SER A 8 7.64 34.61 12.68
CA SER A 8 6.44 33.76 12.64
C SER A 8 6.07 33.35 11.22
N ASP A 9 6.18 34.26 10.25
CA ASP A 9 5.85 33.97 8.86
C ASP A 9 6.81 32.93 8.25
N LEU A 10 8.10 33.00 8.61
CA LEU A 10 9.11 32.02 8.20
C LEU A 10 8.87 30.65 8.85
N GLU A 11 8.46 30.60 10.12
CA GLU A 11 8.14 29.36 10.82
C GLU A 11 6.90 28.66 10.24
N GLU A 12 5.88 29.42 9.87
CA GLU A 12 4.67 28.91 9.22
C GLU A 12 4.98 28.38 7.81
N ALA A 13 5.74 29.13 7.02
CA ALA A 13 6.21 28.68 5.71
C ALA A 13 7.05 27.40 5.80
N ALA A 14 8.00 27.34 6.75
CA ALA A 14 8.83 26.16 6.97
C ALA A 14 8.01 24.95 7.40
N ARG A 15 7.02 25.14 8.29
CA ARG A 15 6.08 24.07 8.68
C ARG A 15 5.31 23.54 7.48
N GLY A 16 4.81 24.44 6.62
CA GLY A 16 4.11 24.06 5.39
C GLY A 16 5.00 23.23 4.45
N GLN A 17 6.25 23.66 4.24
CA GLN A 17 7.21 22.94 3.41
C GLN A 17 7.56 21.56 3.97
N LEU A 18 7.81 21.45 5.29
CA LEU A 18 8.10 20.17 5.94
C LEU A 18 6.90 19.22 5.89
N GLY A 19 5.68 19.73 6.06
CA GLY A 19 4.46 18.95 5.87
C GLY A 19 4.33 18.40 4.46
N ALA A 20 4.60 19.23 3.43
CA ALA A 20 4.57 18.78 2.04
C ALA A 20 5.63 17.69 1.75
N LEU A 21 6.84 17.82 2.31
CA LEU A 21 7.87 16.80 2.18
C LEU A 21 7.47 15.48 2.87
N PHE A 22 6.83 15.57 4.04
CA PHE A 22 6.33 14.41 4.76
C PHE A 22 5.24 13.67 3.97
N GLU A 23 4.25 14.39 3.43
CA GLU A 23 3.21 13.80 2.59
C GLU A 23 3.78 13.19 1.30
N ALA A 24 4.77 13.84 0.68
CA ALA A 24 5.47 13.27 -0.47
C ALA A 24 6.18 11.96 -0.11
N ALA A 25 6.83 11.90 1.06
CA ALA A 25 7.49 10.69 1.54
C ALA A 25 6.49 9.56 1.83
N LEU A 26 5.35 9.86 2.46
CA LEU A 26 4.28 8.88 2.67
C LEU A 26 3.71 8.38 1.34
N GLY A 27 3.43 9.29 0.40
CA GLY A 27 2.93 8.94 -0.92
C GLY A 27 3.89 8.07 -1.73
N ALA A 28 5.20 8.23 -1.54
CA ALA A 28 6.21 7.40 -2.21
C ALA A 28 6.22 5.95 -1.72
N VAL A 29 5.78 5.70 -0.48
CA VAL A 29 5.77 4.36 0.14
C VAL A 29 4.37 3.80 0.37
N ASP A 30 3.33 4.47 -0.14
CA ASP A 30 1.95 3.99 -0.08
C ASP A 30 1.81 2.67 -0.87
N PRO A 31 1.52 1.54 -0.19
CA PRO A 31 1.43 0.23 -0.83
C PRO A 31 0.41 0.14 -1.95
N THR A 32 -0.66 0.94 -1.88
CA THR A 32 -1.73 0.95 -2.89
C THR A 32 -1.27 1.57 -4.21
N ARG A 33 -0.18 2.35 -4.18
CA ARG A 33 0.34 3.12 -5.31
C ARG A 33 1.69 2.61 -5.79
N CYS A 34 2.58 2.23 -4.88
CA CYS A 34 3.96 1.92 -5.21
C CYS A 34 4.14 0.50 -5.77
N VAL A 35 3.22 -0.44 -5.49
CA VAL A 35 3.38 -1.85 -5.93
C VAL A 35 3.23 -2.01 -7.43
N GLY A 36 2.19 -1.42 -8.04
CA GLY A 36 1.86 -1.61 -9.46
C GLY A 36 3.04 -1.39 -10.42
N PRO A 37 3.73 -0.23 -10.35
CA PRO A 37 4.90 0.06 -11.19
C PRO A 37 6.08 -0.90 -11.04
N HIS A 38 6.13 -1.69 -9.96
CA HIS A 38 7.21 -2.63 -9.68
C HIS A 38 6.83 -4.09 -9.94
N LEU A 39 5.61 -4.35 -10.41
CA LEU A 39 5.22 -5.70 -10.82
C LEU A 39 6.03 -6.15 -12.05
N PRO A 40 6.37 -7.45 -12.15
CA PRO A 40 7.05 -7.97 -13.31
C PRO A 40 6.17 -7.87 -14.56
N ILE A 41 6.80 -7.91 -15.73
CA ILE A 41 6.06 -8.03 -17.00
C ILE A 41 5.22 -9.31 -16.95
N VAL A 42 3.91 -9.13 -16.98
CA VAL A 42 2.96 -10.24 -16.92
C VAL A 42 2.87 -10.91 -18.29
N MET A 43 3.07 -12.22 -18.32
CA MET A 43 2.98 -13.00 -19.56
C MET A 43 1.54 -12.96 -20.13
N PRO A 44 1.36 -12.98 -21.46
CA PRO A 44 0.04 -12.85 -22.10
C PRO A 44 -0.95 -13.99 -21.77
N ARG A 45 -0.44 -15.13 -21.28
CA ARG A 45 -1.22 -16.33 -20.99
C ARG A 45 -0.78 -16.95 -19.67
N GLY A 46 -1.63 -17.85 -19.15
CA GLY A 46 -1.42 -18.52 -17.87
C GLY A 46 -2.12 -17.81 -16.71
N ARG A 47 -2.17 -18.52 -15.58
CA ARG A 47 -2.71 -18.01 -14.32
C ARG A 47 -1.68 -17.13 -13.63
N ILE A 48 -2.15 -16.11 -12.92
CA ILE A 48 -1.32 -15.21 -12.12
C ILE A 48 -1.73 -15.43 -10.68
N VAL A 49 -0.80 -15.94 -9.89
CA VAL A 49 -1.04 -16.23 -8.47
C VAL A 49 -0.29 -15.22 -7.63
N VAL A 50 -1.01 -14.51 -6.78
CA VAL A 50 -0.42 -13.62 -5.76
C VAL A 50 -0.41 -14.34 -4.42
N ALA A 51 0.77 -14.40 -3.80
CA ALA A 51 0.93 -14.82 -2.42
C ALA A 51 1.67 -13.72 -1.67
N GLY A 52 1.23 -13.39 -0.46
CA GLY A 52 1.84 -12.34 0.32
C GLY A 52 1.54 -12.44 1.81
N ALA A 53 2.48 -11.99 2.63
CA ALA A 53 2.33 -11.95 4.08
C ALA A 53 2.97 -10.68 4.63
N GLY A 54 2.33 -10.06 5.62
CA GLY A 54 2.86 -8.91 6.33
C GLY A 54 1.84 -7.81 6.57
N LYS A 55 2.23 -6.81 7.37
CA LYS A 55 1.33 -5.74 7.86
C LYS A 55 0.68 -4.93 6.73
N ALA A 56 1.34 -4.83 5.58
CA ALA A 56 0.86 -4.11 4.40
C ALA A 56 0.30 -5.04 3.32
N ALA A 57 0.31 -6.37 3.52
CA ALA A 57 0.02 -7.32 2.45
C ALA A 57 -1.38 -7.15 1.85
N ALA A 58 -2.38 -6.82 2.67
CA ALA A 58 -3.73 -6.51 2.17
C ALA A 58 -3.77 -5.26 1.30
N ALA A 59 -3.12 -4.16 1.71
CA ALA A 59 -3.05 -2.93 0.92
C ALA A 59 -2.23 -3.12 -0.37
N MET A 60 -1.14 -3.89 -0.31
CA MET A 60 -0.35 -4.27 -1.48
C MET A 60 -1.19 -5.10 -2.47
N ALA A 61 -1.93 -6.10 -1.99
CA ALA A 61 -2.82 -6.91 -2.82
C ALA A 61 -3.87 -6.06 -3.54
N HIS A 62 -4.46 -5.08 -2.86
CA HIS A 62 -5.36 -4.12 -3.50
C HIS A 62 -4.66 -3.33 -4.61
N GLY A 63 -3.44 -2.84 -4.36
CA GLY A 63 -2.62 -2.18 -5.39
C GLY A 63 -2.33 -3.09 -6.60
N VAL A 64 -2.12 -4.38 -6.38
CA VAL A 64 -1.97 -5.37 -7.46
C VAL A 64 -3.26 -5.50 -8.28
N GLU A 65 -4.42 -5.58 -7.63
CA GLU A 65 -5.71 -5.65 -8.34
C GLU A 65 -6.00 -4.40 -9.18
N VAL A 66 -5.68 -3.22 -8.66
CA VAL A 66 -5.80 -1.95 -9.41
C VAL A 66 -4.94 -1.98 -10.67
N GLU A 67 -3.66 -2.36 -10.53
CA GLU A 67 -2.75 -2.48 -11.67
C GLU A 67 -3.23 -3.54 -12.67
N ALA A 68 -3.73 -4.67 -12.17
CA ALA A 68 -4.28 -5.76 -12.97
C ALA A 68 -5.44 -5.34 -13.87
N ARG A 69 -6.31 -4.48 -13.34
CA ARG A 69 -7.43 -3.90 -14.10
C ARG A 69 -6.91 -2.94 -15.14
N ALA A 70 -6.00 -2.04 -14.77
CA ALA A 70 -5.43 -1.05 -15.67
C ALA A 70 -4.70 -1.68 -16.86
N THR A 71 -4.10 -2.85 -16.67
CA THR A 71 -3.25 -3.52 -17.68
C THR A 71 -3.86 -4.80 -18.28
N GLY A 72 -5.12 -5.13 -17.95
CA GLY A 72 -5.92 -6.12 -18.68
C GLY A 72 -5.68 -7.58 -18.32
N TRP A 73 -5.10 -7.89 -17.15
CA TRP A 73 -4.90 -9.26 -16.68
C TRP A 73 -5.66 -9.61 -15.39
N PHE A 74 -6.52 -8.71 -14.92
CA PHE A 74 -7.38 -8.93 -13.75
C PHE A 74 -8.14 -10.26 -13.76
N GLU A 75 -8.68 -10.67 -14.90
CA GLU A 75 -9.47 -11.92 -14.98
C GLU A 75 -8.66 -13.21 -14.78
N ARG A 76 -7.33 -13.12 -14.87
CA ARG A 76 -6.40 -14.25 -14.68
C ARG A 76 -5.78 -14.25 -13.29
N LEU A 77 -6.09 -13.24 -12.48
CA LEU A 77 -5.57 -13.04 -11.13
C LEU A 77 -6.36 -13.90 -10.14
N GLU A 78 -5.61 -14.61 -9.31
CA GLU A 78 -6.09 -15.28 -8.10
C GLU A 78 -5.00 -15.21 -7.03
N GLY A 79 -5.33 -15.49 -5.78
CA GLY A 79 -4.30 -15.53 -4.75
C GLY A 79 -4.83 -15.43 -3.33
N MET A 80 -3.87 -15.37 -2.41
CA MET A 80 -4.14 -15.15 -0.99
C MET A 80 -3.04 -14.30 -0.37
N VAL A 81 -3.44 -13.38 0.48
CA VAL A 81 -2.53 -12.66 1.37
C VAL A 81 -2.99 -12.74 2.81
N ILE A 82 -2.05 -12.64 3.74
CA ILE A 82 -2.33 -12.59 5.17
C ILE A 82 -1.76 -11.32 5.80
N THR A 83 -2.58 -10.63 6.58
CA THR A 83 -2.21 -9.43 7.34
C THR A 83 -2.57 -9.58 8.82
N ARG A 84 -2.30 -8.55 9.62
CA ARG A 84 -2.71 -8.55 11.05
C ARG A 84 -4.19 -8.22 11.20
N TYR A 85 -4.81 -8.65 12.29
CA TYR A 85 -6.20 -8.29 12.60
C TYR A 85 -6.49 -6.79 12.51
N GLY A 86 -7.65 -6.47 11.92
CA GLY A 86 -8.14 -5.11 11.71
C GLY A 86 -7.44 -4.33 10.58
N HIS A 87 -6.62 -5.00 9.77
CA HIS A 87 -5.85 -4.41 8.67
C HIS A 87 -6.19 -5.00 7.31
N GLY A 88 -7.25 -5.80 7.24
CA GLY A 88 -7.84 -6.30 6.02
C GLY A 88 -8.28 -5.15 5.11
N VAL A 89 -8.17 -5.41 3.81
CA VAL A 89 -8.61 -4.52 2.75
C VAL A 89 -9.43 -5.38 1.80
N THR A 90 -10.55 -4.85 1.30
CA THR A 90 -11.38 -5.57 0.33
C THR A 90 -10.61 -5.75 -0.97
N CYS A 91 -10.49 -7.01 -1.38
CA CYS A 91 -9.96 -7.45 -2.67
C CYS A 91 -11.00 -8.40 -3.30
N GLU A 92 -11.08 -8.43 -4.62
CA GLU A 92 -12.10 -9.18 -5.36
C GLU A 92 -11.61 -10.54 -5.87
N ARG A 93 -10.33 -10.64 -6.22
CA ARG A 93 -9.66 -11.83 -6.78
C ARG A 93 -8.66 -12.44 -5.82
N ILE A 94 -8.05 -11.62 -4.96
CA ILE A 94 -7.09 -12.04 -3.96
C ILE A 94 -7.81 -12.20 -2.62
N THR A 95 -7.76 -13.39 -2.02
CA THR A 95 -8.31 -13.61 -0.69
C THR A 95 -7.46 -12.91 0.36
N VAL A 96 -8.07 -12.16 1.27
CA VAL A 96 -7.37 -11.50 2.38
C VAL A 96 -7.74 -12.19 3.69
N ALA A 97 -6.76 -12.87 4.28
CA ALA A 97 -6.85 -13.44 5.61
C ALA A 97 -6.23 -12.50 6.66
N GLU A 98 -6.68 -12.61 7.90
CA GLU A 98 -6.09 -11.93 9.04
C GLU A 98 -5.65 -12.94 10.10
N ALA A 99 -4.51 -12.68 10.74
CA ALA A 99 -3.99 -13.47 11.86
C ALA A 99 -3.31 -12.59 12.91
N ALA A 100 -2.94 -13.18 14.05
CA ALA A 100 -2.30 -12.45 15.13
C ALA A 100 -0.86 -12.00 14.80
N HIS A 101 -0.50 -10.83 15.35
CA HIS A 101 0.87 -10.30 15.37
C HIS A 101 1.04 -9.44 16.63
N PRO A 102 2.16 -9.53 17.39
CA PRO A 102 3.41 -10.17 17.03
C PRO A 102 3.50 -11.66 17.38
N VAL A 103 2.60 -12.18 18.20
CA VAL A 103 2.57 -13.60 18.58
C VAL A 103 1.62 -14.34 17.63
N PRO A 104 2.04 -15.41 16.94
CA PRO A 104 1.18 -16.17 16.04
C PRO A 104 0.01 -16.88 16.75
N ASP A 105 -1.07 -17.10 16.02
CA ASP A 105 -2.24 -17.88 16.43
C ASP A 105 -2.66 -18.88 15.34
N GLU A 106 -3.74 -19.63 15.58
CA GLU A 106 -4.22 -20.69 14.69
C GLU A 106 -4.64 -20.18 13.31
N ALA A 107 -5.13 -18.94 13.21
CA ALA A 107 -5.48 -18.32 11.94
C ALA A 107 -4.27 -18.08 11.03
N GLY A 108 -3.05 -18.11 11.57
CA GLY A 108 -1.80 -17.97 10.83
C GLY A 108 -1.13 -19.29 10.40
N LEU A 109 -1.76 -20.45 10.63
CA LEU A 109 -1.25 -21.79 10.29
C LEU A 109 -1.66 -22.28 8.89
#